data_AF-A0A517Y5Y2-F1
#
_entry.id   AF-A0A517Y5Y2-F1
#
_cell.length_a   1.000
_cell.length_b   1.000
_cell.length_c   1.000
_cell.angle_alpha   90.00
_cell.angle_beta   90.00
_cell.angle_gamma   90.00
#
_symmetry.space_group_name_H-M   'P 1'
#
loop_
_entity.id
_entity.type
_entity.pdbx_description
1 polymer ?
#
loop_
_entity_poly.entity_id
_entity_poly.type
_entity_poly.pdbx_seq_one_letter_code
_entity_poly.pdbx_strand_id
1 'polypeptide(L)'
;MTRKVLLDANVIEQIGRGNEAAANALKQLRASGAEILVSEQAFDEMVNKPDIPRTATAKKEFLREMGIKTAPAGNAKIYEEVIAKNNVGNGKTILGEADVKTAAQARAIDAEVWSLDRGFRNNGTAVSKKLGVSVADECNLPLAKQGTPEDFRVARRLVGLDEIEIDLNGNVKKGTGSGPKSAAAKAGGSGGSTPTRGGGGGSTGGGTAPTGGGTSGGVAPGGTGTSIPSTGAKIRVKLNAAKVAFKSGVAGAFTASNLASMIPDVILAIADKAALRDALRNIQTKFIKEGFGKGVAAACMGLTQDDVDAEMKNRVSNFRVRGMGDAAGQLSLTHMLQLAEGCENYAVDVGFFYGSTRPYEWVFQLREEGFTTLSKQGWTFKEEWELWEYDFINKFAYVIRHKTDAIVGPAIKFT
;
A
#
# COMPACT_ATOMS: atom_id res chain seq x y z
N MET A 1 4.08 -31.94 23.58
CA MET A 1 5.03 -31.59 22.50
C MET A 1 5.06 -30.09 22.40
N THR A 2 6.23 -29.50 22.13
CA THR A 2 6.33 -28.06 21.91
C THR A 2 5.67 -27.72 20.57
N ARG A 3 4.73 -26.76 20.57
CA ARG A 3 4.05 -26.30 19.35
C ARG A 3 5.09 -25.75 18.36
N LYS A 4 5.04 -26.16 17.10
CA LYS A 4 5.88 -25.61 16.02
C LYS A 4 5.01 -24.81 15.07
N VAL A 5 5.40 -23.57 14.81
CA VAL A 5 4.65 -22.65 13.95
C VAL A 5 5.56 -22.13 12.85
N LEU A 6 5.18 -22.37 11.59
CA LEU A 6 5.82 -21.83 10.41
C LEU A 6 5.12 -20.54 9.98
N LEU A 7 5.83 -19.42 10.12
CA LEU A 7 5.37 -18.11 9.71
C LEU A 7 5.54 -17.93 8.21
N ASP A 8 4.51 -17.36 7.62
CA ASP A 8 4.55 -16.76 6.29
C ASP A 8 5.06 -15.31 6.35
N ALA A 9 5.53 -14.76 5.22
CA ALA A 9 6.10 -13.42 5.14
C ALA A 9 5.09 -12.34 5.57
N ASN A 10 3.83 -12.51 5.13
CA ASN A 10 2.74 -11.58 5.37
C ASN A 10 2.46 -11.32 6.87
N VAL A 11 2.82 -12.23 7.78
CA VAL A 11 2.58 -12.05 9.21
C VAL A 11 3.44 -10.91 9.73
N ILE A 12 4.72 -10.89 9.33
CA ILE A 12 5.66 -9.85 9.72
C ILE A 12 5.30 -8.52 9.05
N GLU A 13 4.87 -8.56 7.79
CA GLU A 13 4.38 -7.36 7.10
C GLU A 13 3.17 -6.74 7.79
N GLN A 14 2.17 -7.55 8.17
CA GLN A 14 0.99 -7.06 8.89
C GLN A 14 1.36 -6.42 10.23
N ILE A 15 2.31 -7.01 10.95
CA ILE A 15 2.86 -6.43 12.18
C ILE A 15 3.54 -5.07 11.88
N GLY A 16 4.31 -4.97 10.79
CA GLY A 16 4.90 -3.71 10.33
C GLY A 16 3.89 -2.65 9.88
N ARG A 17 2.70 -3.06 9.45
CA ARG A 17 1.54 -2.18 9.17
C ARG A 17 0.73 -1.84 10.43
N GLY A 18 1.20 -2.21 11.61
CA GLY A 18 0.55 -1.88 12.88
C GLY A 18 -0.47 -2.91 13.38
N ASN A 19 -0.43 -4.16 12.91
CA ASN A 19 -1.33 -5.21 13.42
C ASN A 19 -0.94 -5.65 14.84
N GLU A 20 -1.53 -4.98 15.84
CA GLU A 20 -1.29 -5.30 17.26
C GLU A 20 -1.72 -6.72 17.65
N ALA A 21 -2.80 -7.24 17.05
CA ALA A 21 -3.30 -8.58 17.34
C ALA A 21 -2.28 -9.65 16.92
N ALA A 22 -1.72 -9.53 15.70
CA ALA A 22 -0.66 -10.41 15.22
C ALA A 22 0.62 -10.27 16.06
N ALA A 23 1.00 -9.05 16.43
CA ALA A 23 2.20 -8.83 17.26
C ALA A 23 2.04 -9.45 18.66
N ASN A 24 0.85 -9.34 19.27
CA ASN A 24 0.55 -9.94 20.56
C ASN A 24 0.54 -11.47 20.49
N ALA A 25 -0.05 -12.04 19.44
CA ALA A 25 -0.03 -13.49 19.23
C ALA A 25 1.40 -14.02 19.04
N LEU A 26 2.26 -13.30 18.29
CA LEU A 26 3.66 -13.68 18.10
C LEU A 26 4.45 -13.64 19.43
N LYS A 27 4.20 -12.62 20.27
CA LYS A 27 4.78 -12.54 21.62
C LYS A 27 4.31 -13.69 22.51
N GLN A 28 3.03 -14.06 22.45
CA GLN A 28 2.47 -15.18 23.22
C GLN A 28 3.06 -16.51 22.80
N LEU A 29 3.17 -16.79 21.50
CA LEU A 29 3.86 -17.97 20.97
C LEU A 29 5.29 -18.06 21.52
N ARG A 30 6.06 -16.97 21.43
CA ARG A 30 7.43 -16.92 21.94
C ARG A 30 7.48 -17.17 23.45
N ALA A 31 6.60 -16.53 24.21
CA ALA A 31 6.54 -16.69 25.67
C ALA A 31 6.12 -18.11 26.10
N SER A 32 5.28 -18.79 25.31
CA SER A 32 4.89 -20.19 25.55
C SER A 32 6.01 -21.20 25.27
N GLY A 33 7.14 -20.76 24.69
CA GLY A 33 8.23 -21.64 24.27
C GLY A 33 7.97 -22.38 22.96
N ALA A 34 6.98 -21.94 22.16
CA ALA A 34 6.75 -22.49 20.83
C ALA A 34 7.99 -22.32 19.94
N GLU A 35 8.26 -23.30 19.07
CA GLU A 35 9.29 -23.18 18.05
C GLU A 35 8.72 -22.39 16.88
N ILE A 36 9.20 -21.16 16.70
CA ILE A 36 8.73 -20.24 15.65
C ILE A 36 9.76 -20.25 14.52
N LEU A 37 9.31 -20.61 13.34
CA LEU A 37 10.12 -20.73 12.14
C LEU A 37 9.58 -19.83 11.04
N VAL A 38 10.39 -19.51 10.04
CA VAL A 38 9.94 -18.88 8.79
C VAL A 38 10.21 -19.85 7.63
N SER A 39 9.29 -19.93 6.66
CA SER A 39 9.52 -20.78 5.48
C SER A 39 10.74 -20.29 4.69
N GLU A 40 11.38 -21.20 3.95
CA GLU A 40 12.52 -20.82 3.09
C GLU A 40 12.07 -19.80 2.04
N GLN A 41 10.89 -20.00 1.46
CA GLN A 41 10.25 -19.06 0.54
C GLN A 41 10.04 -17.68 1.16
N ALA A 42 9.44 -17.62 2.36
CA ALA A 42 9.18 -16.35 3.05
C ALA A 42 10.48 -15.65 3.47
N PHE A 43 11.50 -16.42 3.87
CA PHE A 43 12.83 -15.86 4.15
C PHE A 43 13.45 -15.26 2.88
N ASP A 44 13.35 -15.97 1.76
CA ASP A 44 13.85 -15.51 0.47
C ASP A 44 13.20 -14.19 0.04
N GLU A 45 11.87 -14.10 0.13
CA GLU A 45 11.10 -12.90 -0.22
C GLU A 45 11.45 -11.72 0.68
N MET A 46 11.51 -11.93 2.00
CA MET A 46 11.73 -10.83 2.94
C MET A 46 13.19 -10.38 3.07
N VAL A 47 14.14 -11.29 2.86
CA VAL A 47 15.56 -11.08 3.21
C VAL A 47 16.48 -11.13 1.99
N ASN A 48 16.28 -12.07 1.06
CA ASN A 48 17.21 -12.26 -0.06
C ASN A 48 16.81 -11.50 -1.33
N LYS A 49 15.51 -11.26 -1.53
CA LYS A 49 14.93 -10.61 -2.72
C LYS A 49 14.21 -9.27 -2.50
N PRO A 50 14.41 -8.49 -1.41
CA PRO A 50 13.82 -7.17 -1.33
C PRO A 50 14.58 -6.17 -2.22
N ASP A 51 13.85 -5.32 -2.93
CA ASP A 51 14.43 -4.26 -3.78
C ASP A 51 15.26 -3.24 -2.99
N ILE A 52 14.96 -3.10 -1.69
CA ILE A 52 15.59 -2.10 -0.81
C ILE A 52 16.46 -2.82 0.23
N PRO A 53 17.80 -2.63 0.22
CA PRO A 53 18.73 -3.25 1.18
C PRO A 53 18.40 -2.97 2.66
N ARG A 54 17.85 -1.79 2.94
CA ARG A 54 17.35 -1.41 4.26
C ARG A 54 16.25 -2.36 4.76
N THR A 55 15.30 -2.72 3.89
CA THR A 55 14.20 -3.63 4.24
C THR A 55 14.72 -5.03 4.52
N ALA A 56 15.64 -5.52 3.67
CA ALA A 56 16.33 -6.80 3.87
C ALA A 56 16.97 -6.90 5.25
N THR A 57 17.73 -5.87 5.60
CA THR A 57 18.46 -5.79 6.87
C THR A 57 17.48 -5.70 8.04
N ALA A 58 16.43 -4.89 7.91
CA ALA A 58 15.42 -4.76 8.97
C ALA A 58 14.74 -6.08 9.29
N LYS A 59 14.32 -6.84 8.26
CA LYS A 59 13.68 -8.14 8.40
C LYS A 59 14.64 -9.17 8.98
N LYS A 60 15.89 -9.19 8.51
CA LYS A 60 16.94 -10.09 9.03
C LYS A 60 17.21 -9.86 10.52
N GLU A 61 17.37 -8.60 10.93
CA GLU A 61 17.61 -8.25 12.34
C GLU A 61 16.38 -8.54 13.21
N PHE A 62 15.16 -8.29 12.69
CA PHE A 62 13.92 -8.65 13.36
C PHE A 62 13.82 -10.15 13.63
N LEU A 63 14.00 -11.00 12.59
CA LEU A 63 13.98 -12.46 12.72
C LEU A 63 15.02 -12.94 13.74
N ARG A 64 16.26 -12.44 13.63
CA ARG A 64 17.37 -12.80 14.52
C ARG A 64 17.06 -12.50 15.98
N GLU A 65 16.57 -11.29 16.29
CA GLU A 65 16.30 -10.87 17.67
C GLU A 65 15.03 -11.48 18.28
N MET A 66 14.05 -11.80 17.42
CA MET A 66 12.90 -12.62 17.83
C MET A 66 13.26 -14.09 18.04
N GLY A 67 14.45 -14.53 17.60
CA GLY A 67 14.87 -15.93 17.67
C GLY A 67 14.14 -16.82 16.67
N ILE A 68 13.60 -16.23 15.59
CA ILE A 68 12.89 -16.93 14.51
C ILE A 68 13.94 -17.44 13.52
N LYS A 69 13.94 -18.75 13.28
CA LYS A 69 14.90 -19.41 12.38
C LYS A 69 14.24 -19.78 11.06
N THR A 70 15.03 -19.88 10.00
CA THR A 70 14.56 -20.50 8.77
C THR A 70 14.26 -21.98 9.02
N ALA A 71 13.12 -22.46 8.53
CA ALA A 71 12.72 -23.84 8.65
C ALA A 71 13.66 -24.77 7.86
N PRO A 72 13.93 -25.99 8.36
CA PRO A 72 14.57 -27.01 7.55
C PRO A 72 13.65 -27.46 6.41
N ALA A 73 14.19 -28.11 5.38
CA ALA A 73 13.41 -28.60 4.24
C ALA A 73 12.33 -29.63 4.63
N GLY A 74 12.57 -30.43 5.68
CA GLY A 74 11.65 -31.47 6.14
C GLY A 74 11.64 -32.72 5.26
N ASN A 75 10.55 -33.49 5.33
CA ASN A 75 10.37 -34.71 4.54
C ASN A 75 9.94 -34.39 3.10
N ALA A 76 10.83 -34.62 2.12
CA ALA A 76 10.60 -34.35 0.71
C ALA A 76 9.35 -35.03 0.13
N LYS A 77 9.05 -36.27 0.54
CA LYS A 77 7.87 -37.00 0.06
C LYS A 77 6.57 -36.35 0.53
N ILE A 78 6.53 -35.89 1.79
CA ILE A 78 5.36 -35.17 2.33
C ILE A 78 5.20 -33.83 1.61
N TYR A 79 6.31 -33.13 1.36
CA TYR A 79 6.32 -31.88 0.61
C TYR A 79 5.69 -32.06 -0.77
N GLU A 80 6.20 -33.00 -1.58
CA GLU A 80 5.69 -33.30 -2.92
C GLU A 80 4.22 -33.74 -2.91
N GLU A 81 3.80 -34.52 -1.90
CA GLU A 81 2.41 -34.94 -1.74
C GLU A 81 1.46 -33.74 -1.56
N VAL A 82 1.86 -32.72 -0.78
CA VAL A 82 1.05 -31.50 -0.60
C VAL A 82 0.95 -30.73 -1.91
N ILE A 83 2.06 -30.57 -2.64
CA ILE A 83 2.07 -29.90 -3.94
C ILE A 83 1.12 -30.61 -4.92
N ALA A 84 1.19 -31.94 -5.00
CA ALA A 84 0.32 -32.73 -5.86
C ALA A 84 -1.17 -32.61 -5.48
N LYS A 85 -1.49 -32.65 -4.17
CA LYS A 85 -2.86 -32.54 -3.66
C LYS A 85 -3.48 -31.14 -3.80
N ASN A 86 -2.67 -30.12 -4.07
CA ASN A 86 -3.16 -28.76 -4.28
C ASN A 86 -3.96 -28.60 -5.57
N ASN A 87 -3.72 -29.44 -6.58
CA ASN A 87 -4.50 -29.43 -7.81
C ASN A 87 -5.84 -30.15 -7.60
N VAL A 88 -6.95 -29.40 -7.69
CA VAL A 88 -8.31 -29.96 -7.52
C VAL A 88 -9.00 -30.28 -8.86
N GLY A 89 -8.25 -30.28 -9.96
CA GLY A 89 -8.75 -30.50 -11.31
C GLY A 89 -9.26 -29.22 -12.00
N ASN A 90 -9.43 -29.26 -13.32
CA ASN A 90 -9.91 -28.15 -14.16
C ASN A 90 -9.11 -26.84 -13.99
N GLY A 91 -7.79 -26.96 -13.77
CA GLY A 91 -6.90 -25.80 -13.60
C GLY A 91 -7.08 -25.02 -12.29
N LYS A 92 -7.87 -25.54 -11.33
CA LYS A 92 -8.08 -24.89 -10.04
C LYS A 92 -7.14 -25.44 -8.97
N THR A 93 -6.68 -24.56 -8.08
CA THR A 93 -5.86 -24.92 -6.93
C THR A 93 -6.54 -24.54 -5.60
N ILE A 94 -6.11 -25.15 -4.49
CA ILE A 94 -6.59 -24.82 -3.14
C ILE A 94 -5.90 -23.55 -2.63
N LEU A 95 -4.59 -23.48 -2.88
CA LEU A 95 -3.68 -22.39 -2.54
C LEU A 95 -2.93 -21.92 -3.79
N GLY A 96 -2.48 -20.67 -3.78
CA GLY A 96 -1.56 -20.14 -4.80
C GLY A 96 -0.21 -20.86 -4.78
N GLU A 97 0.63 -20.62 -5.78
CA GLU A 97 1.91 -21.33 -5.93
C GLU A 97 2.89 -21.06 -4.77
N ALA A 98 3.00 -19.82 -4.30
CA ALA A 98 3.84 -19.48 -3.16
C ALA A 98 3.26 -20.08 -1.85
N ASP A 99 1.97 -19.86 -1.61
CA ASP A 99 1.25 -20.37 -0.43
C ASP A 99 1.37 -21.88 -0.28
N VAL A 100 1.23 -22.65 -1.38
CA VAL A 100 1.32 -24.11 -1.30
C VAL A 100 2.73 -24.58 -0.93
N LYS A 101 3.79 -23.88 -1.34
CA LYS A 101 5.18 -24.21 -0.95
C LYS A 101 5.38 -24.01 0.55
N THR A 102 4.87 -22.91 1.11
CA THR A 102 4.87 -22.67 2.56
C THR A 102 4.06 -23.73 3.31
N ALA A 103 2.85 -24.07 2.83
CA ALA A 103 2.02 -25.12 3.42
C ALA A 103 2.67 -26.52 3.36
N ALA A 104 3.33 -26.84 2.24
CA ALA A 104 4.05 -28.08 2.03
C ALA A 104 5.23 -28.21 2.99
N GLN A 105 6.03 -27.14 3.15
CA GLN A 105 7.13 -27.13 4.11
C GLN A 105 6.63 -27.28 5.55
N ALA A 106 5.55 -26.60 5.93
CA ALA A 106 4.95 -26.73 7.26
C ALA A 106 4.57 -28.18 7.57
N ARG A 107 3.88 -28.87 6.66
CA ARG A 107 3.51 -30.27 6.84
C ARG A 107 4.74 -31.19 6.85
N ALA A 108 5.75 -30.90 6.03
CA ALA A 108 6.97 -31.70 5.94
C ALA A 108 7.82 -31.68 7.23
N ILE A 109 7.65 -30.67 8.09
CA ILE A 109 8.35 -30.52 9.38
C ILE A 109 7.44 -30.71 10.61
N ASP A 110 6.19 -31.13 10.38
CA ASP A 110 5.16 -31.26 11.42
C ASP A 110 4.92 -29.95 12.20
N ALA A 111 4.77 -28.85 11.45
CA ALA A 111 4.44 -27.53 11.97
C ALA A 111 3.05 -27.07 11.50
N GLU A 112 2.44 -26.19 12.29
CA GLU A 112 1.28 -25.42 11.90
C GLU A 112 1.69 -24.25 11.02
N VAL A 113 0.95 -23.97 9.95
CA VAL A 113 1.16 -22.75 9.15
C VAL A 113 0.41 -21.58 9.77
N TRP A 114 1.10 -20.46 9.96
CA TRP A 114 0.48 -19.18 10.29
C TRP A 114 0.70 -18.19 9.16
N SER A 115 -0.39 -17.86 8.47
CA SER A 115 -0.44 -16.90 7.38
C SER A 115 -1.71 -16.05 7.49
N LEU A 116 -1.59 -14.75 7.23
CA LEU A 116 -2.72 -13.82 7.22
C LEU A 116 -3.33 -13.63 5.82
N ASP A 117 -2.93 -14.45 4.85
CA ASP A 117 -3.45 -14.40 3.49
C ASP A 117 -4.80 -15.10 3.38
N ARG A 118 -5.57 -14.63 2.40
CA ARG A 118 -6.94 -15.11 2.16
C ARG A 118 -6.99 -16.63 1.96
N GLY A 119 -5.96 -17.22 1.35
CA GLY A 119 -5.85 -18.66 1.14
C GLY A 119 -5.92 -19.46 2.43
N PHE A 120 -5.20 -19.05 3.48
CA PHE A 120 -5.21 -19.76 4.76
C PHE A 120 -6.38 -19.35 5.65
N ARG A 121 -6.72 -18.05 5.68
CA ARG A 121 -7.79 -17.52 6.54
C ARG A 121 -9.16 -18.01 6.15
N ASN A 122 -9.49 -17.93 4.85
CA ASN A 122 -10.83 -18.26 4.38
C ASN A 122 -10.96 -19.73 3.99
N ASN A 123 -9.84 -20.43 3.76
CA ASN A 123 -9.83 -21.81 3.27
C ASN A 123 -9.15 -22.79 4.23
N GLY A 124 -8.90 -22.41 5.49
CA GLY A 124 -8.17 -23.22 6.46
C GLY A 124 -8.72 -24.65 6.63
N THR A 125 -10.05 -24.81 6.62
CA THR A 125 -10.69 -26.14 6.67
C THR A 125 -10.34 -27.00 5.44
N ALA A 126 -10.30 -26.42 4.24
CA ALA A 126 -9.92 -27.18 3.05
C ALA A 126 -8.42 -27.48 3.03
N VAL A 127 -7.58 -26.55 3.49
CA VAL A 127 -6.14 -26.76 3.67
C VAL A 127 -5.89 -27.94 4.62
N SER A 128 -6.52 -27.97 5.79
CA SER A 128 -6.40 -29.11 6.70
C SER A 128 -6.94 -30.41 6.13
N LYS A 129 -8.15 -30.41 5.57
CA LYS A 129 -8.80 -31.66 5.12
C LYS A 129 -8.19 -32.24 3.84
N LYS A 130 -7.84 -31.40 2.88
CA LYS A 130 -7.37 -31.83 1.55
C LYS A 130 -5.85 -31.91 1.48
N LEU A 131 -5.14 -30.96 2.08
CA LEU A 131 -3.67 -30.92 2.06
C LEU A 131 -3.05 -31.62 3.27
N GLY A 132 -3.81 -31.87 4.34
CA GLY A 132 -3.27 -32.46 5.57
C GLY A 132 -2.35 -31.52 6.33
N VAL A 133 -2.49 -30.21 6.12
CA VAL A 133 -1.66 -29.16 6.73
C VAL A 133 -2.42 -28.57 7.93
N SER A 134 -1.79 -28.56 9.10
CA SER A 134 -2.35 -27.91 10.28
C SER A 134 -2.28 -26.39 10.11
N VAL A 135 -3.39 -25.69 10.31
CA VAL A 135 -3.48 -24.23 10.18
C VAL A 135 -3.59 -23.65 11.58
N ALA A 136 -2.71 -22.71 11.91
CA ALA A 136 -2.67 -22.06 13.21
C ALA A 136 -3.94 -21.19 13.43
N ASP A 137 -4.48 -21.19 14.65
CA ASP A 137 -5.68 -20.40 15.01
C ASP A 137 -5.49 -18.90 14.72
N GLU A 138 -4.25 -18.42 14.85
CA GLU A 138 -3.82 -17.05 14.62
C GLU A 138 -3.99 -16.60 13.16
N CYS A 139 -4.24 -17.50 12.20
CA CYS A 139 -4.64 -17.11 10.85
C CYS A 139 -5.93 -16.27 10.88
N ASN A 140 -6.84 -16.55 11.82
CA ASN A 140 -8.14 -15.86 11.89
C ASN A 140 -8.08 -14.46 12.51
N LEU A 141 -6.89 -13.98 12.91
CA LEU A 141 -6.73 -12.65 13.48
C LEU A 141 -7.16 -11.55 12.47
N PRO A 142 -7.64 -10.39 12.97
CA PRO A 142 -7.96 -9.26 12.12
C PRO A 142 -6.70 -8.74 11.40
N LEU A 143 -6.88 -8.14 10.22
CA LEU A 143 -5.79 -7.50 9.49
C LEU A 143 -5.60 -6.06 9.98
N ALA A 144 -4.39 -5.52 9.76
CA ALA A 144 -4.17 -4.09 9.88
C ALA A 144 -5.06 -3.32 8.88
N LYS A 145 -5.28 -2.03 9.15
CA LYS A 145 -6.04 -1.15 8.26
C LYS A 145 -5.39 -1.12 6.87
N GLN A 146 -6.17 -1.40 5.84
CA GLN A 146 -5.72 -1.34 4.45
C GLN A 146 -5.12 0.03 4.11
N GLY A 147 -4.09 0.03 3.26
CA GLY A 147 -3.38 1.24 2.84
C GLY A 147 -2.36 1.77 3.84
N THR A 148 -2.21 1.17 5.02
CA THR A 148 -1.12 1.52 5.95
C THR A 148 0.20 1.01 5.39
N PRO A 149 1.19 1.88 5.14
CA PRO A 149 2.53 1.45 4.72
C PRO A 149 3.18 0.60 5.80
N GLU A 150 4.05 -0.31 5.36
CA GLU A 150 4.84 -1.10 6.31
C GLU A 150 5.99 -0.26 6.89
N ASP A 151 6.16 -0.32 8.21
CA ASP A 151 7.33 0.24 8.90
C ASP A 151 7.93 -0.78 9.89
N PHE A 152 9.20 -1.13 9.68
CA PHE A 152 9.92 -2.07 10.54
C PHE A 152 10.09 -1.55 11.98
N ARG A 153 10.09 -0.23 12.20
CA ARG A 153 10.16 0.35 13.55
C ARG A 153 8.88 0.08 14.32
N VAL A 154 7.73 0.20 13.64
CA VAL A 154 6.43 -0.18 14.19
C VAL A 154 6.43 -1.65 14.57
N ALA A 155 6.90 -2.52 13.68
CA ALA A 155 6.99 -3.95 13.96
C ALA A 155 7.79 -4.25 15.23
N ARG A 156 9.01 -3.70 15.31
CA ARG A 156 9.94 -3.90 16.45
C ARG A 156 9.32 -3.41 17.76
N ARG A 157 8.76 -2.20 17.78
CA ARG A 157 8.09 -1.64 18.96
C ARG A 157 6.93 -2.51 19.44
N LEU A 158 6.08 -3.00 18.53
CA LEU A 158 4.92 -3.82 18.89
C LEU A 158 5.30 -5.18 19.52
N VAL A 159 6.43 -5.76 19.10
CA VAL A 159 6.94 -7.01 19.66
C VAL A 159 7.91 -6.80 20.85
N GLY A 160 8.18 -5.55 21.22
CA GLY A 160 9.05 -5.20 22.36
C GLY A 160 10.55 -5.32 22.07
N LEU A 161 10.96 -5.19 20.82
CA LEU A 161 12.37 -5.06 20.43
C LEU A 161 12.78 -3.58 20.43
N ASP A 162 14.05 -3.32 20.75
CA ASP A 162 14.61 -1.97 20.68
C ASP A 162 14.55 -1.42 19.24
N GLU A 163 14.30 -0.13 19.06
CA GLU A 163 14.37 0.47 17.73
C GLU A 163 15.82 0.51 17.23
N ILE A 164 16.00 0.30 15.92
CA ILE A 164 17.30 0.38 15.25
C ILE A 164 17.23 1.37 14.10
N GLU A 165 18.32 2.07 13.86
CA GLU A 165 18.47 2.91 12.68
C GLU A 165 19.22 2.10 11.62
N ILE A 166 18.66 2.05 10.41
CA ILE A 166 19.27 1.36 9.27
C ILE A 166 19.35 2.38 8.14
N ASP A 167 20.55 2.60 7.64
CA ASP A 167 20.73 3.46 6.48
C ASP A 167 20.18 2.80 5.20
N LEU A 168 20.20 3.52 4.09
CA LEU A 168 19.64 3.03 2.83
C LEU A 168 20.46 1.91 2.20
N ASN A 169 21.74 1.81 2.58
CA ASN A 169 22.64 0.76 2.11
C ASN A 169 22.49 -0.53 2.94
N GLY A 170 21.62 -0.53 3.96
CA GLY A 170 21.43 -1.68 4.84
C GLY A 170 22.43 -1.75 5.99
N ASN A 171 23.18 -0.69 6.29
CA ASN A 171 24.04 -0.69 7.47
C ASN A 171 23.24 -0.34 8.72
N VAL A 172 23.33 -1.19 9.73
CA VAL A 172 22.71 -0.96 11.04
C VAL A 172 23.57 0.02 11.84
N LYS A 173 23.01 1.19 12.13
CA LYS A 173 23.53 2.07 13.19
C LYS A 173 22.82 1.68 14.47
N LYS A 174 23.50 0.96 15.36
CA LYS A 174 22.98 0.73 16.71
C LYS A 174 22.84 2.09 17.39
N GLY A 175 21.60 2.49 17.68
CA GLY A 175 21.34 3.70 18.44
C GLY A 175 22.08 3.62 19.77
N THR A 176 22.93 4.59 20.05
CA THR A 176 23.41 4.86 21.41
C THR A 176 22.18 5.14 22.26
N GLY A 177 21.84 4.20 23.15
CA GLY A 177 20.56 4.21 23.87
C GLY A 177 20.30 5.51 24.62
N SER A 178 19.08 6.04 24.46
CA SER A 178 18.48 7.00 25.38
C SER A 178 16.94 7.10 25.21
N GLY A 179 16.24 6.03 25.64
CA GLY A 179 14.97 6.06 26.39
C GLY A 179 13.60 6.25 25.66
N PRO A 180 12.47 6.03 26.36
CA PRO A 180 12.28 5.39 27.67
C PRO A 180 11.55 4.02 27.59
N LYS A 181 11.99 3.07 28.43
CA LYS A 181 11.25 1.86 28.79
C LYS A 181 10.00 2.27 29.57
N SER A 182 8.80 2.04 29.01
CA SER A 182 7.57 2.11 29.79
C SER A 182 7.53 0.92 30.76
N ALA A 183 7.91 1.17 32.00
CA ALA A 183 7.75 0.24 33.10
C ALA A 183 6.27 -0.02 33.36
N ALA A 184 5.92 -1.29 33.48
CA ALA A 184 4.64 -1.76 33.97
C ALA A 184 4.35 -1.15 35.35
N ALA A 185 3.22 -0.45 35.49
CA ALA A 185 2.69 -0.03 36.77
C ALA A 185 2.20 -1.27 37.54
N LYS A 186 3.02 -1.71 38.49
CA LYS A 186 2.71 -2.76 39.45
C LYS A 186 1.92 -2.16 40.61
N ALA A 187 0.83 -2.83 40.97
CA ALA A 187 -0.06 -2.51 42.08
C ALA A 187 0.62 -2.56 43.46
N GLY A 188 0.09 -1.75 44.38
CA GLY A 188 0.38 -1.68 45.82
C GLY A 188 0.43 -0.21 46.24
N GLY A 189 -0.44 0.39 47.06
CA GLY A 189 -1.25 -0.12 48.16
C GLY A 189 -0.76 0.56 49.46
N SER A 190 -1.46 1.58 49.95
CA SER A 190 -1.71 1.88 51.39
C SER A 190 -2.03 3.37 51.69
N GLY A 191 -2.99 3.57 52.62
CA GLY A 191 -3.20 4.76 53.49
C GLY A 191 -3.84 5.99 52.85
N GLY A 192 -5.11 6.34 53.10
CA GLY A 192 -5.63 6.98 54.33
C GLY A 192 -5.32 8.48 54.31
N SER A 193 -6.25 9.44 54.20
CA SER A 193 -7.39 9.71 55.10
C SER A 193 -8.34 10.79 54.50
N THR A 194 -9.62 10.72 54.86
CA THR A 194 -10.71 11.71 54.71
C THR A 194 -10.45 13.01 55.51
N PRO A 195 -11.09 14.17 55.20
CA PRO A 195 -12.51 14.46 55.50
C PRO A 195 -13.28 15.24 54.39
N THR A 196 -14.53 14.90 54.05
CA THR A 196 -15.84 15.30 54.64
C THR A 196 -16.23 16.79 54.49
N ARG A 197 -17.10 17.09 53.51
CA ARG A 197 -18.28 18.02 53.50
C ARG A 197 -18.70 18.21 52.03
N GLY A 198 -19.95 18.19 51.57
CA GLY A 198 -21.28 18.11 52.18
C GLY A 198 -22.28 18.79 51.23
N GLY A 199 -23.49 18.21 51.08
CA GLY A 199 -24.67 18.79 50.41
C GLY A 199 -24.74 18.50 48.90
N GLY A 200 -25.70 17.74 48.34
CA GLY A 200 -27.16 17.75 48.57
C GLY A 200 -27.80 18.73 47.59
N GLY A 201 -28.78 18.44 46.75
CA GLY A 201 -29.62 17.26 46.49
C GLY A 201 -30.72 17.66 45.48
N GLY A 202 -31.38 16.67 44.87
CA GLY A 202 -32.65 16.79 44.15
C GLY A 202 -32.57 17.45 42.75
N SER A 203 -33.42 17.15 41.77
CA SER A 203 -34.67 16.41 41.76
C SER A 203 -35.14 16.22 40.30
N THR A 204 -35.62 15.01 39.99
CA THR A 204 -36.80 14.64 39.17
C THR A 204 -37.12 15.28 37.81
N GLY A 205 -37.46 14.39 36.87
CA GLY A 205 -38.49 14.58 35.82
C GLY A 205 -37.90 14.63 34.41
N GLY A 206 -38.28 13.82 33.42
CA GLY A 206 -39.50 13.04 33.24
C GLY A 206 -40.14 13.44 31.90
N GLY A 207 -39.94 12.61 30.86
CA GLY A 207 -40.82 12.38 29.70
C GLY A 207 -41.21 13.55 28.78
N THR A 208 -40.97 13.40 27.48
CA THR A 208 -42.02 13.17 26.45
C THR A 208 -41.45 13.29 25.02
N ALA A 209 -41.95 12.43 24.15
CA ALA A 209 -41.96 12.56 22.69
C ALA A 209 -43.45 12.48 22.25
N PRO A 210 -43.80 12.50 20.96
CA PRO A 210 -43.51 13.46 19.88
C PRO A 210 -44.82 13.93 19.18
N THR A 211 -44.82 15.03 18.41
CA THR A 211 -45.98 15.34 17.54
C THR A 211 -45.67 16.24 16.32
N GLY A 212 -46.28 15.87 15.18
CA GLY A 212 -46.70 16.75 14.06
C GLY A 212 -45.77 16.73 12.84
N GLY A 213 -46.14 16.29 11.62
CA GLY A 213 -47.46 16.12 11.00
C GLY A 213 -47.84 17.37 10.16
N GLY A 214 -47.76 17.27 8.82
CA GLY A 214 -48.16 18.35 7.90
C GLY A 214 -48.13 17.94 6.43
N THR A 215 -49.32 17.73 5.87
CA THR A 215 -49.67 17.18 4.55
C THR A 215 -50.20 18.28 3.62
N SER A 216 -49.94 18.18 2.30
CA SER A 216 -50.81 18.57 1.15
C SER A 216 -49.93 18.73 -0.10
N GLY A 217 -50.20 18.25 -1.32
CA GLY A 217 -51.43 17.84 -1.99
C GLY A 217 -51.51 18.60 -3.33
N GLY A 218 -51.54 17.91 -4.48
CA GLY A 218 -51.74 18.54 -5.79
C GLY A 218 -51.57 17.60 -6.99
N VAL A 219 -52.70 17.21 -7.60
CA VAL A 219 -52.86 16.29 -8.74
C VAL A 219 -52.85 17.06 -10.08
N ALA A 220 -52.51 16.34 -11.16
CA ALA A 220 -52.28 16.70 -12.57
C ALA A 220 -53.45 17.39 -13.33
N PRO A 221 -53.24 17.78 -14.62
CA PRO A 221 -53.54 16.84 -15.70
C PRO A 221 -52.54 16.85 -16.88
N GLY A 222 -52.61 15.80 -17.71
CA GLY A 222 -51.63 15.43 -18.73
C GLY A 222 -51.66 16.22 -20.04
N GLY A 223 -50.63 15.97 -20.84
CA GLY A 223 -50.49 16.38 -22.23
C GLY A 223 -49.43 15.54 -22.92
N THR A 224 -49.86 14.75 -23.90
CA THR A 224 -49.06 13.89 -24.79
C THR A 224 -48.05 14.71 -25.59
N GLY A 225 -46.76 14.34 -25.51
CA GLY A 225 -45.70 14.90 -26.33
C GLY A 225 -44.47 14.01 -26.32
N THR A 226 -44.27 13.27 -27.40
CA THR A 226 -43.12 12.41 -27.69
C THR A 226 -41.84 13.22 -27.54
N SER A 227 -41.05 12.96 -26.48
CA SER A 227 -39.71 13.54 -26.31
C SER A 227 -38.69 12.44 -26.05
N ILE A 228 -37.72 12.37 -26.96
CA ILE A 228 -36.52 11.54 -26.87
C ILE A 228 -35.71 12.05 -25.67
N PRO A 229 -35.33 11.20 -24.69
CA PRO A 229 -34.60 11.65 -23.53
C PRO A 229 -33.18 12.10 -23.92
N SER A 230 -32.90 13.38 -23.69
CA SER A 230 -31.58 13.99 -23.76
C SER A 230 -30.60 13.32 -22.78
N THR A 231 -29.79 12.41 -23.31
CA THR A 231 -28.66 11.75 -22.63
C THR A 231 -27.50 12.73 -22.34
N GLY A 232 -27.60 14.01 -22.72
CA GLY A 232 -26.53 15.00 -22.57
C GLY A 232 -26.44 15.64 -21.18
N ALA A 233 -27.55 15.76 -20.44
CA ALA A 233 -27.57 16.53 -19.18
C ALA A 233 -26.94 15.76 -18.00
N LYS A 234 -27.23 14.45 -17.88
CA LYS A 234 -26.68 13.61 -16.79
C LYS A 234 -25.19 13.30 -16.98
N ILE A 235 -24.72 13.23 -18.23
CA ILE A 235 -23.29 13.07 -18.56
C ILE A 235 -22.52 14.36 -18.25
N ARG A 236 -23.07 15.54 -18.58
CA ARG A 236 -22.43 16.84 -18.27
C ARG A 236 -22.32 17.10 -16.76
N VAL A 237 -23.31 16.70 -15.96
CA VAL A 237 -23.25 16.83 -14.49
C VAL A 237 -22.19 15.90 -13.88
N LYS A 238 -22.10 14.64 -14.34
CA LYS A 238 -21.05 13.71 -13.88
C LYS A 238 -19.65 14.13 -14.34
N LEU A 239 -19.52 14.67 -15.55
CA LEU A 239 -18.25 15.17 -16.08
C LEU A 239 -17.77 16.45 -15.37
N ASN A 240 -18.68 17.35 -15.00
CA ASN A 240 -18.35 18.53 -14.20
C ASN A 240 -18.03 18.16 -12.75
N ALA A 241 -18.74 17.21 -12.15
CA ALA A 241 -18.40 16.68 -10.83
C ALA A 241 -17.04 15.96 -10.83
N ALA A 242 -16.73 15.17 -11.86
CA ALA A 242 -15.42 14.53 -12.03
C ALA A 242 -14.31 15.56 -12.29
N LYS A 243 -14.56 16.60 -13.09
CA LYS A 243 -13.60 17.71 -13.26
C LYS A 243 -13.39 18.51 -11.97
N VAL A 244 -14.44 18.74 -11.18
CA VAL A 244 -14.34 19.44 -9.90
C VAL A 244 -13.63 18.57 -8.88
N ALA A 245 -13.97 17.28 -8.76
CA ALA A 245 -13.32 16.31 -7.88
C ALA A 245 -11.87 16.02 -8.27
N PHE A 246 -11.57 15.98 -9.57
CA PHE A 246 -10.20 15.94 -10.09
C PHE A 246 -9.48 17.24 -9.76
N LYS A 247 -10.06 18.41 -10.05
CA LYS A 247 -9.41 19.70 -9.78
C LYS A 247 -9.20 19.95 -8.28
N SER A 248 -10.12 19.53 -7.42
CA SER A 248 -10.00 19.64 -5.96
C SER A 248 -9.15 18.53 -5.35
N GLY A 249 -9.16 17.32 -5.90
CA GLY A 249 -8.31 16.20 -5.51
C GLY A 249 -6.85 16.42 -5.90
N VAL A 250 -6.60 16.89 -7.13
CA VAL A 250 -5.29 17.31 -7.64
C VAL A 250 -4.82 18.56 -6.89
N ALA A 251 -5.63 19.61 -6.75
CA ALA A 251 -5.21 20.80 -5.99
C ALA A 251 -4.98 20.50 -4.50
N GLY A 252 -5.73 19.58 -3.89
CA GLY A 252 -5.58 19.17 -2.49
C GLY A 252 -4.38 18.25 -2.25
N ALA A 253 -4.16 17.28 -3.13
CA ALA A 253 -3.03 16.34 -3.05
C ALA A 253 -1.70 16.98 -3.48
N PHE A 254 -1.72 17.97 -4.37
CA PHE A 254 -0.55 18.76 -4.78
C PHE A 254 -0.34 20.04 -3.96
N THR A 255 -1.00 20.18 -2.81
CA THR A 255 -0.65 21.27 -1.89
C THR A 255 0.78 21.07 -1.37
N ALA A 256 1.53 22.17 -1.25
CA ALA A 256 2.85 22.15 -0.64
C ALA A 256 2.83 21.52 0.76
N SER A 257 1.71 21.58 1.50
CA SER A 257 1.55 20.93 2.82
C SER A 257 1.49 19.40 2.78
N ASN A 258 0.77 18.78 1.84
CA ASN A 258 0.69 17.31 1.74
C ASN A 258 1.96 16.69 1.14
N LEU A 259 2.72 17.47 0.37
CA LEU A 259 4.06 17.07 -0.10
C LEU A 259 5.15 17.38 0.92
N ALA A 260 4.99 18.43 1.74
CA ALA A 260 5.90 18.73 2.85
C ALA A 260 5.82 17.68 3.95
N SER A 261 4.68 17.01 4.17
CA SER A 261 4.57 15.92 5.14
C SER A 261 5.27 14.62 4.72
N MET A 262 5.70 14.51 3.45
CA MET A 262 6.51 13.38 2.95
C MET A 262 8.02 13.61 3.12
N ILE A 263 8.44 14.81 3.51
CA ILE A 263 9.83 15.16 3.79
C ILE A 263 9.93 15.33 5.30
N PRO A 264 10.85 14.63 6.00
CA PRO A 264 11.02 14.83 7.43
C PRO A 264 11.18 16.31 7.78
N ASP A 265 10.65 16.74 8.93
CA ASP A 265 10.62 18.11 9.50
C ASP A 265 11.98 18.85 9.61
N VAL A 266 13.04 18.30 9.04
CA VAL A 266 14.43 18.75 9.17
C VAL A 266 14.75 19.99 8.32
N ILE A 267 13.89 20.42 7.40
CA ILE A 267 14.22 21.55 6.50
C ILE A 267 13.67 22.93 6.94
N LEU A 268 13.26 23.07 8.20
CA LEU A 268 12.76 24.36 8.70
C LEU A 268 13.85 25.35 9.11
N ALA A 269 15.10 24.92 9.26
CA ALA A 269 16.19 25.71 9.84
C ALA A 269 17.17 26.37 8.86
N ILE A 270 17.07 26.14 7.54
CA ILE A 270 18.15 26.53 6.61
C ILE A 270 17.84 27.86 5.89
N ALA A 271 18.90 28.67 5.71
CA ALA A 271 18.87 30.05 5.25
C ALA A 271 18.52 30.24 3.76
N ASP A 272 18.58 29.20 2.93
CA ASP A 272 18.27 29.29 1.49
C ASP A 272 17.00 28.50 1.11
N LYS A 273 15.87 28.95 1.68
CA LYS A 273 14.56 28.33 1.43
C LYS A 273 14.09 28.47 -0.03
N ALA A 274 14.67 29.38 -0.81
CA ALA A 274 14.25 29.61 -2.19
C ALA A 274 14.77 28.51 -3.12
N ALA A 275 16.08 28.26 -3.13
CA ALA A 275 16.71 27.25 -3.98
C ALA A 275 16.14 25.85 -3.75
N LEU A 276 15.90 25.50 -2.49
CA LEU A 276 15.27 24.23 -2.14
C LEU A 276 13.82 24.13 -2.61
N ARG A 277 13.01 25.18 -2.38
CA ARG A 277 11.61 25.19 -2.85
C ARG A 277 11.54 25.04 -4.36
N ASP A 278 12.44 25.68 -5.09
CA ASP A 278 12.52 25.56 -6.54
C ASP A 278 12.92 24.15 -6.98
N ALA A 279 13.92 23.54 -6.32
CA ALA A 279 14.29 22.14 -6.55
C ALA A 279 13.10 21.18 -6.31
N LEU A 280 12.41 21.32 -5.17
CA LEU A 280 11.22 20.53 -4.84
C LEU A 280 10.11 20.70 -5.90
N ARG A 281 9.80 21.95 -6.28
CA ARG A 281 8.80 22.25 -7.32
C ARG A 281 9.18 21.66 -8.67
N ASN A 282 10.45 21.70 -9.05
CA ASN A 282 10.94 21.13 -10.30
C ASN A 282 10.77 19.62 -10.33
N ILE A 283 11.13 18.93 -9.24
CA ILE A 283 10.94 17.47 -9.08
C ILE A 283 9.46 17.15 -9.17
N GLN A 284 8.62 17.78 -8.35
CA GLN A 284 7.18 17.56 -8.35
C GLN A 284 6.59 17.77 -9.75
N THR A 285 6.84 18.93 -10.37
CA THR A 285 6.29 19.26 -11.69
C THR A 285 6.66 18.23 -12.74
N LYS A 286 7.93 17.81 -12.80
CA LYS A 286 8.41 16.81 -13.76
C LYS A 286 7.72 15.46 -13.53
N PHE A 287 7.80 14.92 -12.32
CA PHE A 287 7.34 13.56 -12.04
C PHE A 287 5.82 13.44 -12.01
N ILE A 288 5.09 14.52 -11.69
CA ILE A 288 3.63 14.56 -11.85
C ILE A 288 3.24 14.49 -13.33
N LYS A 289 3.91 15.27 -14.19
CA LYS A 289 3.62 15.24 -15.64
C LYS A 289 3.94 13.88 -16.25
N GLU A 290 5.12 13.35 -15.95
CA GLU A 290 5.56 12.04 -16.45
C GLU A 290 4.64 10.92 -15.94
N GLY A 291 4.34 10.89 -14.64
CA GLY A 291 3.43 9.90 -14.06
C GLY A 291 2.01 10.00 -14.61
N PHE A 292 1.45 11.21 -14.71
CA PHE A 292 0.12 11.42 -15.30
C PHE A 292 0.06 10.95 -16.76
N GLY A 293 1.10 11.25 -17.55
CA GLY A 293 1.22 10.76 -18.91
C GLY A 293 1.23 9.24 -19.01
N LYS A 294 1.98 8.56 -18.13
CA LYS A 294 2.05 7.09 -18.05
C LYS A 294 0.71 6.47 -17.67
N GLY A 295 0.02 7.03 -16.68
CA GLY A 295 -1.32 6.57 -16.31
C GLY A 295 -2.30 6.66 -17.46
N VAL A 296 -2.33 7.81 -18.17
CA VAL A 296 -3.19 7.99 -19.35
C VAL A 296 -2.82 7.00 -20.46
N ALA A 297 -1.52 6.81 -20.71
CA ALA A 297 -1.01 5.84 -21.68
C ALA A 297 -1.49 4.41 -21.37
N ALA A 298 -1.35 3.97 -20.11
CA ALA A 298 -1.82 2.67 -19.65
C ALA A 298 -3.33 2.48 -19.86
N ALA A 299 -4.13 3.50 -19.54
CA ALA A 299 -5.57 3.47 -19.77
C ALA A 299 -5.91 3.36 -21.27
N CYS A 300 -5.18 4.08 -22.13
CA CYS A 300 -5.38 4.01 -23.59
C CYS A 300 -5.03 2.64 -24.19
N MET A 301 -4.11 1.92 -23.56
CA MET A 301 -3.74 0.56 -23.94
C MET A 301 -4.69 -0.49 -23.37
N GLY A 302 -5.55 -0.12 -22.41
CA GLY A 302 -6.51 -1.04 -21.80
C GLY A 302 -5.92 -1.92 -20.71
N LEU A 303 -4.83 -1.49 -20.07
CA LEU A 303 -4.29 -2.15 -18.87
C LEU A 303 -5.35 -2.17 -17.76
N THR A 304 -5.30 -3.17 -16.90
CA THR A 304 -6.08 -3.20 -15.66
C THR A 304 -5.40 -2.37 -14.57
N GLN A 305 -6.12 -2.06 -13.48
CA GLN A 305 -5.50 -1.38 -12.34
C GLN A 305 -4.40 -2.24 -11.71
N ASP A 306 -4.57 -3.56 -11.67
CA ASP A 306 -3.57 -4.48 -11.14
C ASP A 306 -2.29 -4.44 -11.98
N ASP A 307 -2.41 -4.38 -13.32
CA ASP A 307 -1.25 -4.23 -14.22
C ASP A 307 -0.55 -2.89 -14.00
N VAL A 308 -1.31 -1.81 -13.79
CA VAL A 308 -0.75 -0.48 -13.50
C VAL A 308 0.01 -0.49 -12.18
N ASP A 309 -0.55 -1.12 -11.15
CA ASP A 309 0.06 -1.23 -9.83
C ASP A 309 1.34 -2.06 -9.86
N ALA A 310 1.35 -3.14 -10.65
CA ALA A 310 2.49 -4.02 -10.81
C ALA A 310 3.62 -3.40 -11.66
N GLU A 311 3.26 -2.77 -12.80
CA GLU A 311 4.25 -2.47 -13.84
C GLU A 311 4.66 -1.00 -13.95
N MET A 312 3.77 -0.07 -13.59
CA MET A 312 3.96 1.36 -13.89
C MET A 312 4.51 2.18 -12.72
N LYS A 313 4.57 1.60 -11.52
CA LYS A 313 4.99 2.27 -10.29
C LYS A 313 6.42 1.91 -9.90
N ASN A 314 7.02 2.75 -9.05
CA ASN A 314 8.36 2.53 -8.48
C ASN A 314 9.48 2.44 -9.55
N ARG A 315 9.37 3.24 -10.62
CA ARG A 315 10.32 3.23 -11.76
C ARG A 315 11.21 4.48 -11.82
N VAL A 316 11.36 5.21 -10.72
CA VAL A 316 12.26 6.36 -10.64
C VAL A 316 13.70 5.88 -10.40
N SER A 317 14.64 6.41 -11.19
CA SER A 317 16.06 6.06 -11.07
C SER A 317 16.92 7.29 -10.82
N ASN A 318 18.14 7.08 -10.30
CA ASN A 318 19.12 8.14 -10.03
C ASN A 318 19.37 9.04 -11.25
N PHE A 319 19.33 8.45 -12.45
CA PHE A 319 19.52 9.19 -13.69
C PHE A 319 18.40 10.22 -13.94
N ARG A 320 17.15 9.92 -13.56
CA ARG A 320 15.98 10.76 -13.83
C ARG A 320 15.90 11.99 -12.92
N VAL A 321 16.51 11.94 -11.75
CA VAL A 321 16.60 13.06 -10.79
C VAL A 321 17.91 13.85 -10.90
N ARG A 322 18.81 13.46 -11.81
CA ARG A 322 20.11 14.11 -11.97
C ARG A 322 19.95 15.56 -12.37
N GLY A 323 20.65 16.45 -11.64
CA GLY A 323 20.60 17.90 -11.88
C GLY A 323 19.36 18.59 -11.35
N MET A 324 18.52 17.90 -10.57
CA MET A 324 17.33 18.48 -9.93
C MET A 324 17.52 18.84 -8.45
N GLY A 325 18.74 18.69 -7.93
CA GLY A 325 19.08 19.10 -6.56
C GLY A 325 19.09 20.61 -6.40
N ASP A 326 19.00 21.07 -5.16
CA ASP A 326 19.22 22.47 -4.84
C ASP A 326 20.70 22.83 -4.94
N ALA A 327 21.00 24.08 -5.29
CA ALA A 327 22.38 24.57 -5.43
C ALA A 327 23.19 24.44 -4.13
N ALA A 328 22.52 24.42 -2.96
CA ALA A 328 23.14 24.30 -1.65
C ALA A 328 23.33 22.83 -1.21
N GLY A 329 22.87 21.84 -1.98
CA GLY A 329 23.01 20.42 -1.70
C GLY A 329 22.23 19.92 -0.47
N GLN A 330 21.20 20.64 -0.02
CA GLN A 330 20.37 20.29 1.14
C GLN A 330 19.43 19.11 0.85
N LEU A 331 18.98 18.99 -0.40
CA LEU A 331 18.13 17.93 -0.88
C LEU A 331 19.00 16.74 -1.27
N SER A 332 19.14 15.80 -0.33
CA SER A 332 19.86 14.55 -0.57
C SER A 332 19.27 13.79 -1.76
N LEU A 333 20.11 13.01 -2.46
CA LEU A 333 19.65 12.15 -3.56
C LEU A 333 18.48 11.25 -3.15
N THR A 334 18.53 10.72 -1.93
CA THR A 334 17.44 9.92 -1.36
C THR A 334 16.13 10.69 -1.30
N HIS A 335 16.14 11.90 -0.75
CA HIS A 335 14.92 12.70 -0.65
C HIS A 335 14.39 13.07 -2.04
N MET A 336 15.28 13.32 -3.01
CA MET A 336 14.87 13.54 -4.40
C MET A 336 14.18 12.31 -4.98
N LEU A 337 14.75 11.11 -4.80
CA LEU A 337 14.18 9.86 -5.30
C LEU A 337 12.82 9.57 -4.67
N GLN A 338 12.72 9.66 -3.33
CA GLN A 338 11.47 9.41 -2.61
C GLN A 338 10.37 10.39 -3.02
N LEU A 339 10.70 11.67 -3.15
CA LEU A 339 9.76 12.68 -3.62
C LEU A 339 9.31 12.42 -5.05
N ALA A 340 10.28 12.15 -5.94
CA ALA A 340 10.02 11.86 -7.35
C ALA A 340 9.13 10.61 -7.52
N GLU A 341 9.43 9.54 -6.78
CA GLU A 341 8.69 8.28 -6.81
C GLU A 341 7.27 8.44 -6.25
N GLY A 342 7.12 9.13 -5.11
CA GLY A 342 5.80 9.44 -4.57
C GLY A 342 4.95 10.28 -5.52
N CYS A 343 5.55 11.32 -6.13
CA CYS A 343 4.88 12.15 -7.15
C CYS A 343 4.49 11.35 -8.40
N GLU A 344 5.39 10.54 -8.93
CA GLU A 344 5.14 9.73 -10.12
C GLU A 344 4.05 8.69 -9.86
N ASN A 345 4.18 7.89 -8.80
CA ASN A 345 3.22 6.82 -8.48
C ASN A 345 1.80 7.38 -8.30
N TYR A 346 1.68 8.47 -7.54
CA TYR A 346 0.39 9.14 -7.36
C TYR A 346 -0.17 9.64 -8.69
N ALA A 347 0.66 10.27 -9.52
CA ALA A 347 0.21 10.82 -10.79
C ALA A 347 -0.14 9.72 -11.81
N VAL A 348 0.51 8.55 -11.75
CA VAL A 348 0.14 7.36 -12.53
C VAL A 348 -1.31 6.95 -12.22
N ASP A 349 -1.67 6.83 -10.95
CA ASP A 349 -3.05 6.46 -10.55
C ASP A 349 -4.07 7.49 -11.04
N VAL A 350 -3.76 8.77 -10.85
CA VAL A 350 -4.62 9.87 -11.27
C VAL A 350 -4.77 9.90 -12.80
N GLY A 351 -3.69 9.68 -13.53
CA GLY A 351 -3.67 9.60 -14.99
C GLY A 351 -4.46 8.42 -15.52
N PHE A 352 -4.31 7.25 -14.90
CA PHE A 352 -5.03 6.04 -15.28
C PHE A 352 -6.53 6.20 -15.06
N PHE A 353 -6.96 6.63 -13.87
CA PHE A 353 -8.36 6.93 -13.59
C PHE A 353 -8.92 7.99 -14.55
N TYR A 354 -8.14 9.05 -14.83
CA TYR A 354 -8.54 10.08 -15.79
C TYR A 354 -8.75 9.51 -17.19
N GLY A 355 -7.84 8.66 -17.68
CA GLY A 355 -7.93 8.04 -19.01
C GLY A 355 -9.09 7.06 -19.12
N SER A 356 -9.26 6.20 -18.12
CA SER A 356 -10.30 5.15 -18.08
C SER A 356 -11.72 5.72 -17.99
N THR A 357 -11.88 6.99 -17.59
CA THR A 357 -13.18 7.67 -17.54
C THR A 357 -13.50 8.47 -18.82
N ARG A 358 -12.61 8.47 -19.82
CA ARG A 358 -12.83 9.20 -21.08
C ARG A 358 -13.74 8.40 -22.02
N PRO A 359 -14.49 9.09 -22.90
CA PRO A 359 -15.21 8.42 -23.98
C PRO A 359 -14.28 7.58 -24.84
N TYR A 360 -14.80 6.47 -25.36
CA TYR A 360 -14.05 5.54 -26.20
C TYR A 360 -13.39 6.24 -27.40
N GLU A 361 -14.08 7.19 -28.03
CA GLU A 361 -13.58 7.95 -29.17
C GLU A 361 -12.33 8.77 -28.83
N TRP A 362 -12.29 9.34 -27.62
CA TRP A 362 -11.13 10.10 -27.15
C TRP A 362 -9.93 9.18 -26.94
N VAL A 363 -10.16 8.02 -26.32
CA VAL A 363 -9.12 7.01 -26.07
C VAL A 363 -8.56 6.50 -27.40
N PHE A 364 -9.44 6.17 -28.34
CA PHE A 364 -9.08 5.67 -29.66
C PHE A 364 -8.25 6.69 -30.46
N GLN A 365 -8.68 7.95 -30.51
CA GLN A 365 -7.94 9.02 -31.19
C GLN A 365 -6.56 9.24 -30.59
N LEU A 366 -6.46 9.27 -29.26
CA LEU A 366 -5.18 9.45 -28.59
C LEU A 366 -4.25 8.25 -28.84
N ARG A 367 -4.82 7.04 -28.87
CA ARG A 367 -4.12 5.81 -29.26
C ARG A 367 -3.56 5.92 -30.67
N GLU A 368 -4.38 6.24 -31.66
CA GLU A 368 -3.98 6.38 -33.07
C GLU A 368 -2.90 7.44 -33.27
N GLU A 369 -3.07 8.62 -32.65
CA GLU A 369 -2.08 9.71 -32.69
C GLU A 369 -0.74 9.27 -32.07
N GLY A 370 -0.78 8.57 -30.94
CA GLY A 370 0.40 8.03 -30.28
C GLY A 370 1.13 7.00 -31.13
N PHE A 371 0.45 5.99 -31.67
CA PHE A 371 1.04 4.97 -32.55
C PHE A 371 1.66 5.60 -33.81
N THR A 372 0.96 6.55 -34.42
CA THR A 372 1.47 7.30 -35.57
C THR A 372 2.77 8.03 -35.22
N THR A 373 2.85 8.63 -34.04
CA THR A 373 4.03 9.37 -33.59
C THR A 373 5.20 8.47 -33.21
N LEU A 374 4.94 7.34 -32.52
CA LEU A 374 5.95 6.31 -32.24
C LEU A 374 6.59 5.82 -33.54
N SER A 375 5.77 5.49 -34.54
CA SER A 375 6.22 5.02 -35.86
C SER A 375 7.09 6.07 -36.58
N LYS A 376 6.67 7.35 -36.58
CA LYS A 376 7.47 8.46 -37.14
C LYS A 376 8.81 8.66 -36.43
N GLN A 377 8.93 8.28 -35.15
CA GLN A 377 10.18 8.35 -34.38
C GLN A 377 11.05 7.09 -34.54
N GLY A 378 10.64 6.13 -35.37
CA GLY A 378 11.38 4.88 -35.61
C GLY A 378 11.27 3.87 -34.48
N TRP A 379 10.32 4.04 -33.56
CA TRP A 379 10.05 3.05 -32.52
C TRP A 379 9.07 2.01 -33.06
N THR A 380 9.57 0.79 -33.27
CA THR A 380 8.82 -0.36 -33.73
C THR A 380 8.68 -1.37 -32.59
N PHE A 381 7.47 -1.86 -32.37
CA PHE A 381 7.16 -2.96 -31.47
C PHE A 381 6.61 -4.08 -32.34
N LYS A 382 7.30 -5.21 -32.36
CA LYS A 382 7.07 -6.30 -33.31
C LYS A 382 6.10 -7.33 -32.76
N GLU A 383 6.08 -7.48 -31.44
CA GLU A 383 5.29 -8.50 -30.77
C GLU A 383 4.17 -7.85 -29.96
N GLU A 384 3.02 -8.51 -29.89
CA GLU A 384 1.82 -7.94 -29.25
C GLU A 384 2.02 -7.77 -27.73
N TRP A 385 2.82 -8.63 -27.09
CA TRP A 385 3.12 -8.53 -25.65
C TRP A 385 3.99 -7.32 -25.30
N GLU A 386 4.86 -6.86 -26.22
CA GLU A 386 5.72 -5.67 -26.01
C GLU A 386 4.87 -4.40 -25.78
N LEU A 387 3.63 -4.37 -26.28
CA LEU A 387 2.69 -3.26 -26.11
C LEU A 387 2.20 -3.08 -24.67
N TRP A 388 2.42 -4.09 -23.82
CA TRP A 388 1.99 -4.11 -22.42
C TRP A 388 3.15 -3.88 -21.46
N GLU A 389 4.38 -3.80 -21.97
CA GLU A 389 5.56 -3.56 -21.16
C GLU A 389 5.73 -2.09 -20.79
N TYR A 390 6.42 -1.88 -19.67
CA TYR A 390 6.78 -0.55 -19.20
C TYR A 390 7.49 0.31 -20.25
N ASP A 391 8.42 -0.25 -21.04
CA ASP A 391 9.17 0.52 -22.04
C ASP A 391 8.25 1.07 -23.15
N PHE A 392 7.30 0.27 -23.62
CA PHE A 392 6.28 0.74 -24.56
C PHE A 392 5.43 1.84 -23.94
N ILE A 393 4.84 1.60 -22.75
CA ILE A 393 3.95 2.57 -22.11
C ILE A 393 4.68 3.88 -21.83
N ASN A 394 5.95 3.83 -21.43
CA ASN A 394 6.77 5.01 -21.19
C ASN A 394 7.05 5.80 -22.48
N LYS A 395 7.35 5.13 -23.60
CA LYS A 395 7.52 5.77 -24.92
C LYS A 395 6.19 6.32 -25.44
N PHE A 396 5.10 5.59 -25.25
CA PHE A 396 3.75 6.01 -25.62
C PHE A 396 3.35 7.28 -24.83
N ALA A 397 3.57 7.28 -23.51
CA ALA A 397 3.38 8.45 -22.65
C ALA A 397 4.20 9.66 -23.11
N TYR A 398 5.45 9.44 -23.54
CA TYR A 398 6.31 10.50 -24.09
C TYR A 398 5.74 11.13 -25.36
N VAL A 399 5.23 10.33 -26.31
CA VAL A 399 4.70 10.90 -27.57
C VAL A 399 3.35 11.58 -27.41
N ILE A 400 2.55 11.20 -26.42
CA ILE A 400 1.27 11.87 -26.13
C ILE A 400 1.42 13.05 -25.15
N ARG A 401 2.65 13.36 -24.71
CA ARG A 401 2.91 14.32 -23.63
C ARG A 401 2.33 15.71 -23.87
N HIS A 402 2.27 16.17 -25.13
CA HIS A 402 1.70 17.49 -25.46
C HIS A 402 0.21 17.58 -25.09
N LYS A 403 -0.52 16.47 -25.16
CA LYS A 403 -1.94 16.41 -24.75
C LYS A 403 -2.07 16.28 -23.24
N THR A 404 -1.28 15.40 -22.63
CA THR A 404 -1.37 15.13 -21.18
C THR A 404 -0.85 16.32 -20.36
N ASP A 405 0.23 16.98 -20.79
CA ASP A 405 0.73 18.22 -20.18
C ASP A 405 -0.28 19.37 -20.27
N ALA A 406 -1.04 19.47 -21.37
CA ALA A 406 -2.08 20.48 -21.51
C ALA A 406 -3.24 20.29 -20.51
N ILE A 407 -3.43 19.04 -20.04
CA ILE A 407 -4.45 18.68 -19.05
C ILE A 407 -3.93 18.94 -17.63
N VAL A 408 -2.75 18.38 -17.30
CA VAL A 408 -2.23 18.38 -15.93
C VAL A 408 -1.50 19.69 -15.60
N GLY A 409 -0.85 20.31 -16.58
CA GLY A 409 -0.05 21.54 -16.39
C GLY A 409 -0.80 22.68 -15.70
N PRO A 410 -2.04 23.04 -16.12
CA PRO A 410 -2.83 24.06 -15.45
C PRO A 410 -3.20 23.72 -13.99
N ALA A 411 -3.15 22.44 -13.62
CA ALA A 411 -3.50 21.96 -12.29
C ALA A 411 -2.28 21.87 -11.34
N ILE A 412 -1.05 21.87 -11.88
CA ILE A 412 0.21 21.87 -11.10
C ILE A 412 0.62 23.29 -10.67
N LYS A 413 -0.36 24.19 -10.43
CA LYS A 413 -0.06 25.53 -9.95
C LYS A 413 0.15 25.50 -8.43
N PHE A 414 1.42 25.41 -8.01
CA PHE A 414 1.83 25.61 -6.62
C PHE A 414 1.68 27.10 -6.27
N THR A 415 0.51 27.50 -5.78
CA THR A 415 0.31 28.82 -5.14
C THR A 415 1.09 28.93 -3.85
#